data_AF-A0AAV6KV92-F1
#
_entry.id   AF-A0AAV6KV92-F1
#
_cell.length_a   1.000
_cell.length_b   1.000
_cell.length_c   1.000
_cell.angle_alpha   90.00
_cell.angle_beta   90.00
_cell.angle_gamma   90.00
#
_symmetry.space_group_name_H-M   'P 1'
#
loop_
_entity.id
_entity.type
_entity.pdbx_description
1 polymer ?
#
loop_
_entity_poly.entity_id
_entity_poly.type
_entity_poly.pdbx_seq_one_letter_code
_entity_poly.pdbx_strand_id
1 'polypeptide(L)'
;MGQYRSTLVCPFCKKLSITFDPFMYLSLPLPSTTMRTITLTVLHTDGTALPFPVTVTVPKDGRCKDLVQALSTACCLRDDETFLVAEIFNNRILQTLDEASGSIDLLRDNDRLVAYRLPKDNETSPLVVFMHEQSCRGQAFSSTEKFGIPLVARICSISRGSEIREEFLKLLNPFFMGAGDSLNDEDGDDEIIANEVFEMEDVTGSRLSDGDEKSDSAPGDDSNLNPDFEFYLMEERTLLRKCSKIQMTEPTPMKGLTGKINVLVSWSDRMTKLYDTCVLSSLPQVCKPRLPTKQPRESVSLYKCLEAFLKEEPLGPEDMWLVHIPIMKYCPNCKTHRQANKKLDLWRLPEILIIHLKRFSYNQFFKNKLETFVDFPIDNFDLSTCIVHNSQQSHHYKLYAVSNHYGGLGGGHYTAFVQFVAVKSHPRQSRCSAACPRRPPGSEPPSTEGAMMGNNEEIKGDKLVLRGLKFHGFHGVKPEERNLGQKFLVDIDAWTDLQAAGKSDCLSDTVSYSDIYRLVREIVEGPPKNLLESVAQQIASTTLTKYPQISALRVTVGKPHVAVRGPVDYLGVEILRFQSSDK
;
A
#
# COMPACT_ATOMS: atom_id res chain seq x y z
N MET A 1 -19.38 -40.37 -3.95
CA MET A 1 -18.02 -39.80 -3.89
C MET A 1 -17.29 -40.04 -5.21
N GLY A 2 -16.45 -39.09 -5.61
CA GLY A 2 -15.63 -39.22 -6.81
C GLY A 2 -14.51 -40.25 -6.63
N GLN A 3 -13.89 -40.66 -7.74
CA GLN A 3 -12.75 -41.57 -7.74
C GLN A 3 -11.74 -41.18 -8.83
N TYR A 4 -10.47 -41.09 -8.45
CA TYR A 4 -9.34 -40.97 -9.36
C TYR A 4 -8.84 -42.35 -9.79
N ARG A 5 -8.24 -42.42 -10.97
CA ARG A 5 -7.32 -43.49 -11.37
C ARG A 5 -5.91 -42.91 -11.39
N SER A 6 -5.15 -43.18 -10.34
CA SER A 6 -3.76 -42.74 -10.19
C SER A 6 -2.84 -43.75 -10.86
N THR A 7 -2.12 -43.32 -11.89
CA THR A 7 -1.14 -44.13 -12.61
C THR A 7 0.27 -43.66 -12.24
N LEU A 8 1.09 -44.59 -11.78
CA LEU A 8 2.50 -44.35 -11.47
C LEU A 8 3.39 -45.20 -12.38
N VAL A 9 4.34 -44.55 -13.03
CA VAL A 9 5.27 -45.20 -13.96
C VAL A 9 6.71 -44.99 -13.47
N CYS A 10 7.41 -46.09 -13.21
CA CYS A 10 8.85 -46.03 -12.97
C CYS A 10 9.58 -45.75 -14.29
N PRO A 11 10.38 -44.66 -14.42
CA PRO A 11 11.02 -44.33 -15.69
C PRO A 11 12.08 -45.34 -16.10
N PHE A 12 12.68 -46.07 -15.14
CA PHE A 12 13.76 -47.03 -15.36
C PHE A 12 13.25 -48.42 -15.77
N CYS A 13 12.43 -49.05 -14.92
CA CYS A 13 11.97 -50.42 -15.17
C CYS A 13 10.58 -50.50 -15.83
N LYS A 14 9.97 -49.34 -16.11
CA LYS A 14 8.62 -49.20 -16.71
C LYS A 14 7.50 -49.93 -15.96
N LYS A 15 7.72 -50.30 -14.69
CA LYS A 15 6.68 -50.88 -13.85
C LYS A 15 5.54 -49.88 -13.70
N LEU A 16 4.34 -50.33 -14.06
CA LEU A 16 3.09 -49.62 -13.89
C LEU A 16 2.45 -50.01 -12.55
N SER A 17 2.00 -49.00 -11.81
CA SER A 17 1.17 -49.16 -10.61
C SER A 17 -0.07 -48.29 -10.77
N ILE A 18 -1.24 -48.90 -10.61
CA ILE A 18 -2.53 -48.22 -10.72
C ILE A 18 -3.24 -48.32 -9.38
N THR A 19 -3.68 -47.18 -8.84
CA THR A 19 -4.51 -47.10 -7.63
C THR A 19 -5.78 -46.33 -7.92
N PHE A 20 -6.85 -46.65 -7.20
CA PHE A 20 -8.13 -45.98 -7.34
C PHE A 20 -8.47 -45.26 -6.05
N ASP A 21 -8.27 -43.95 -6.04
CA ASP A 21 -8.30 -43.14 -4.83
C ASP A 21 -9.60 -42.31 -4.78
N PRO A 22 -10.39 -42.38 -3.69
CA PRO A 22 -11.62 -41.60 -3.57
C PRO A 22 -11.31 -40.10 -3.44
N PHE A 23 -12.21 -39.24 -3.90
CA PHE A 23 -12.10 -37.80 -3.70
C PHE A 23 -13.44 -37.12 -3.35
N MET A 24 -13.31 -36.02 -2.61
CA MET A 24 -14.41 -35.14 -2.21
C MET A 24 -14.48 -33.86 -3.05
N TYR A 25 -13.33 -33.35 -3.48
CA TYR A 25 -13.20 -32.16 -4.31
C TYR A 25 -11.98 -32.27 -5.22
N LEU A 26 -12.02 -31.57 -6.35
CA LEU A 26 -10.87 -31.43 -7.27
C LEU A 26 -10.06 -30.21 -6.86
N SER A 27 -8.76 -30.36 -6.62
CA SER A 27 -7.86 -29.23 -6.29
C SER A 27 -6.99 -28.88 -7.49
N LEU A 28 -7.48 -27.96 -8.32
CA LEU A 28 -6.85 -27.62 -9.59
C LEU A 28 -5.69 -26.63 -9.38
N PRO A 29 -4.52 -26.87 -10.00
CA PRO A 29 -3.46 -25.89 -10.04
C PRO A 29 -3.87 -24.72 -10.94
N LEU A 30 -3.37 -23.54 -10.60
CA LEU A 30 -3.44 -22.39 -11.49
C LEU A 30 -2.06 -22.21 -12.14
N PRO A 31 -1.98 -21.88 -13.44
CA PRO A 31 -0.72 -21.42 -14.00
C PRO A 31 -0.31 -20.16 -13.22
N SER A 32 0.80 -20.25 -12.51
CA SER A 32 1.42 -19.07 -11.90
C SER A 32 1.96 -18.22 -13.05
N THR A 33 1.54 -16.95 -13.13
CA THR A 33 2.27 -16.02 -14.00
C THR A 33 3.68 -15.94 -13.44
N THR A 34 4.68 -16.35 -14.22
CA THR A 34 6.10 -16.22 -13.86
C THR A 34 6.55 -14.77 -13.86
N MET A 35 5.70 -13.86 -14.36
CA MET A 35 5.94 -12.43 -14.44
C MET A 35 5.02 -11.64 -13.49
N ARG A 36 5.54 -10.53 -12.96
CA ARG A 36 4.83 -9.48 -12.21
C ARG A 36 5.05 -8.13 -12.89
N THR A 37 4.06 -7.25 -12.82
CA THR A 37 4.19 -5.85 -13.23
C THR A 37 4.59 -5.00 -12.04
N ILE A 38 5.54 -4.10 -12.20
CA ILE A 38 6.00 -3.18 -11.16
C ILE A 38 5.93 -1.76 -11.71
N THR A 39 5.30 -0.85 -10.98
CA THR A 39 5.28 0.59 -11.27
C THR A 39 6.26 1.32 -10.36
N LEU A 40 7.14 2.14 -10.95
CA LEU A 40 8.13 2.95 -10.25
C LEU A 40 8.03 4.41 -10.72
N THR A 41 8.48 5.35 -9.90
CA THR A 41 8.75 6.73 -10.37
C THR A 41 10.20 6.85 -10.81
N VAL A 42 10.42 7.37 -12.01
CA VAL A 42 11.74 7.72 -12.51
C VAL A 42 12.03 9.19 -12.21
N LEU A 43 13.19 9.47 -11.64
CA LEU A 43 13.70 10.83 -11.40
C LEU A 43 14.99 11.05 -12.19
N HIS A 44 15.04 12.20 -12.87
CA HIS A 44 16.22 12.69 -13.55
C HIS A 44 17.09 13.49 -12.56
N THR A 45 18.37 13.11 -12.42
CA THR A 45 19.28 13.81 -11.51
C THR A 45 20.02 14.97 -12.16
N ASP A 46 19.72 15.29 -13.42
CA ASP A 46 20.27 16.42 -14.15
C ASP A 46 19.40 17.68 -14.05
N GLY A 47 18.20 17.58 -13.46
CA GLY A 47 17.27 18.70 -13.31
C GLY A 47 16.54 19.09 -14.60
N THR A 48 16.48 18.19 -15.60
CA THR A 48 15.90 18.50 -16.91
C THR A 48 14.41 18.14 -17.03
N ALA A 49 13.91 17.22 -16.21
CA ALA A 49 12.57 16.67 -16.34
C ALA A 49 11.91 16.38 -14.99
N LEU A 50 10.58 16.53 -14.95
CA LEU A 50 9.75 16.16 -13.82
C LEU A 50 9.73 14.64 -13.60
N PRO A 51 9.50 14.17 -12.37
CA PRO A 51 9.34 12.74 -12.08
C PRO A 51 8.16 12.16 -12.86
N PHE A 52 8.33 10.96 -13.42
CA PHE A 52 7.27 10.30 -14.18
C PHE A 52 7.14 8.81 -13.83
N PRO A 53 5.93 8.24 -13.84
CA PRO A 53 5.71 6.84 -13.56
C PRO A 53 6.06 5.96 -14.76
N VAL A 54 6.78 4.87 -14.52
CA VAL A 54 7.09 3.83 -15.50
C VAL A 54 6.60 2.49 -14.97
N THR A 55 5.98 1.68 -15.84
CA THR A 55 5.54 0.32 -15.50
C THR A 55 6.30 -0.69 -16.34
N VAL A 56 6.95 -1.63 -15.67
CA VAL A 56 7.74 -2.70 -16.30
C VAL A 56 7.25 -4.06 -15.86
N THR A 57 7.45 -5.07 -16.71
CA THR A 57 7.07 -6.46 -16.44
C THR A 57 8.34 -7.27 -16.22
N VAL A 58 8.47 -7.87 -15.04
CA VAL A 58 9.68 -8.59 -14.61
C VAL A 58 9.32 -9.99 -14.07
N PRO A 59 10.23 -10.97 -14.09
CA PRO A 59 10.00 -12.26 -13.45
C PRO A 59 9.73 -12.11 -11.94
N LYS A 60 8.82 -12.91 -11.38
CA LYS A 60 8.50 -12.91 -9.93
C LYS A 60 9.68 -13.33 -9.08
N ASP A 61 10.36 -14.39 -9.48
CA ASP A 61 11.60 -14.88 -8.87
C ASP A 61 12.84 -14.20 -9.47
N GLY A 62 12.65 -13.04 -10.11
CA GLY A 62 13.71 -12.27 -10.75
C GLY A 62 14.62 -11.56 -9.75
N ARG A 63 15.79 -11.16 -10.21
CA ARG A 63 16.78 -10.40 -9.43
C ARG A 63 16.67 -8.92 -9.75
N CYS A 64 17.15 -8.04 -8.86
CA CYS A 64 17.13 -6.58 -9.09
C CYS A 64 17.68 -6.17 -10.47
N LYS A 65 18.65 -6.92 -11.00
CA LYS A 65 19.18 -6.73 -12.35
C LYS A 65 18.12 -6.84 -13.45
N ASP A 66 17.16 -7.75 -13.33
CA ASP A 66 16.08 -7.91 -14.30
C ASP A 66 15.15 -6.68 -14.31
N LEU A 67 14.94 -6.09 -13.13
CA LEU A 67 14.19 -4.85 -12.97
C LEU A 67 14.93 -3.64 -13.56
N VAL A 68 16.21 -3.47 -13.21
CA VAL A 68 17.04 -2.40 -13.77
C VAL A 68 17.11 -2.54 -15.29
N GLN A 69 17.32 -3.74 -15.83
CA GLN A 69 17.35 -3.98 -17.27
C GLN A 69 16.03 -3.62 -17.95
N ALA A 70 14.89 -4.03 -17.38
CA ALA A 70 13.58 -3.69 -17.92
C ALA A 70 13.33 -2.17 -17.89
N LEU A 71 13.78 -1.48 -16.84
CA LEU A 71 13.70 -0.02 -16.74
C LEU A 71 14.61 0.67 -17.75
N SER A 72 15.85 0.20 -17.93
CA SER A 72 16.78 0.73 -18.92
C SER A 72 16.21 0.64 -20.33
N THR A 73 15.57 -0.48 -20.67
CA THR A 73 14.88 -0.64 -21.95
C THR A 73 13.65 0.27 -22.06
N ALA A 74 12.83 0.37 -21.01
CA ALA A 74 11.61 1.19 -21.03
C ALA A 74 11.89 2.71 -21.10
N CYS A 75 13.01 3.16 -20.53
CA CYS A 75 13.37 4.58 -20.44
C CYS A 75 14.42 5.02 -21.47
N CYS A 76 14.81 4.13 -22.41
CA CYS A 76 15.87 4.38 -23.38
C CYS A 76 17.15 4.94 -22.73
N LEU A 77 17.64 4.23 -21.70
CA LEU A 77 18.83 4.64 -20.94
C LEU A 77 20.07 4.61 -21.84
N ARG A 78 20.92 5.64 -21.76
CA ARG A 78 22.15 5.72 -22.54
C ARG A 78 23.25 4.87 -21.91
N ASP A 79 24.29 4.57 -22.70
CA ASP A 79 25.41 3.75 -22.25
C ASP A 79 26.23 4.40 -21.12
N ASP A 80 26.22 5.72 -21.01
CA ASP A 80 26.86 6.52 -19.96
C ASP A 80 26.01 6.70 -18.69
N GLU A 81 24.83 6.09 -18.62
CA GLU A 81 23.89 6.26 -17.51
C GLU A 81 23.53 4.93 -16.84
N THR A 82 23.09 5.01 -15.58
CA THR A 82 22.66 3.90 -14.73
C THR A 82 21.45 4.28 -13.89
N PHE A 83 20.71 3.28 -13.41
CA PHE A 83 19.62 3.48 -12.46
C PHE A 83 20.02 3.05 -11.06
N LEU A 84 19.81 3.94 -10.07
CA LEU A 84 19.77 3.57 -8.67
C LEU A 84 18.29 3.38 -8.27
N VAL A 85 17.89 2.13 -8.01
CA VAL A 85 16.53 1.82 -7.56
C VAL A 85 16.50 1.79 -6.03
N ALA A 86 15.53 2.48 -5.43
CA ALA A 86 15.41 2.63 -3.99
C ALA A 86 13.98 2.47 -3.51
N GLU A 87 13.82 1.88 -2.33
CA GLU A 87 12.56 1.82 -1.61
C GLU A 87 12.44 3.05 -0.70
N ILE A 88 11.31 3.75 -0.81
CA ILE A 88 11.01 4.97 -0.05
C ILE A 88 10.00 4.65 1.05
N PHE A 89 10.37 4.93 2.29
CA PHE A 89 9.51 4.79 3.46
C PHE A 89 9.67 6.00 4.38
N ASN A 90 8.55 6.56 4.85
CA ASN A 90 8.52 7.76 5.70
C ASN A 90 9.43 8.91 5.18
N ASN A 91 9.35 9.19 3.88
CA ASN A 91 10.08 10.29 3.20
C ASN A 91 11.61 10.15 3.28
N ARG A 92 12.10 8.90 3.35
CA ARG A 92 13.52 8.53 3.34
C ARG A 92 13.76 7.30 2.48
N ILE A 93 14.98 7.16 1.99
CA ILE A 93 15.44 5.91 1.35
C ILE A 93 15.64 4.87 2.45
N LEU A 94 14.78 3.85 2.48
CA LEU A 94 14.86 2.72 3.42
C LEU A 94 16.02 1.79 3.02
N GLN A 95 16.03 1.40 1.75
CA GLN A 95 17.07 0.57 1.17
C GLN A 95 17.28 0.91 -0.31
N THR A 96 18.50 0.75 -0.77
CA THR A 96 18.85 0.77 -2.19
C THR A 96 18.90 -0.67 -2.69
N LEU A 97 18.15 -0.95 -3.75
CA LEU A 97 18.13 -2.26 -4.40
C LEU A 97 19.37 -2.35 -5.29
N ASP A 98 20.45 -2.89 -4.75
CA ASP A 98 21.68 -3.13 -5.49
C ASP A 98 21.71 -4.53 -6.11
N GLU A 99 22.73 -4.80 -6.93
CA GLU A 99 22.93 -6.12 -7.54
C GLU A 99 23.20 -7.22 -6.51
N ALA A 100 23.66 -6.87 -5.30
CA ALA A 100 23.98 -7.79 -4.20
C ALA A 100 22.75 -8.18 -3.35
N SER A 101 21.68 -7.37 -3.37
CA SER A 101 20.43 -7.55 -2.62
C SER A 101 19.52 -8.65 -3.20
N GLY A 102 19.91 -9.20 -4.35
CA GLY A 102 19.64 -10.58 -4.75
C GLY A 102 18.23 -10.94 -5.26
N SER A 103 17.14 -10.38 -4.73
CA SER A 103 15.78 -10.82 -5.12
C SER A 103 14.73 -9.72 -5.10
N ILE A 104 13.91 -9.68 -6.15
CA ILE A 104 12.71 -8.83 -6.28
C ILE A 104 11.53 -9.41 -5.48
N ASP A 105 11.63 -10.66 -5.01
CA ASP A 105 10.56 -11.35 -4.26
C ASP A 105 10.18 -10.64 -2.94
N LEU A 106 11.12 -9.88 -2.36
CA LEU A 106 10.88 -9.10 -1.14
C LEU A 106 10.00 -7.85 -1.35
N LEU A 107 9.80 -7.41 -2.59
CA LEU A 107 9.01 -6.21 -2.90
C LEU A 107 7.51 -6.47 -2.79
N ARG A 108 6.85 -5.81 -1.84
CA ARG A 108 5.40 -5.85 -1.61
C ARG A 108 4.67 -4.88 -2.53
N ASP A 109 3.39 -5.14 -2.78
CA ASP A 109 2.55 -4.33 -3.67
C ASP A 109 2.35 -2.88 -3.21
N ASN A 110 2.48 -2.63 -1.89
CA ASN A 110 2.32 -1.32 -1.27
C ASN A 110 3.64 -0.56 -1.12
N ASP A 111 4.78 -1.18 -1.45
CA ASP A 111 6.06 -0.49 -1.35
C ASP A 111 6.10 0.65 -2.37
N ARG A 112 6.90 1.68 -2.10
CA ARG A 112 7.07 2.83 -2.98
C ARG A 112 8.49 2.80 -3.54
N LEU A 113 8.61 2.62 -4.84
CA LEU A 113 9.90 2.50 -5.49
C LEU A 113 10.19 3.70 -6.37
N VAL A 114 11.44 4.14 -6.29
CA VAL A 114 11.99 5.24 -7.08
C VAL A 114 13.25 4.77 -7.80
N ALA A 115 13.37 5.11 -9.07
CA ALA A 115 14.57 4.90 -9.87
C ALA A 115 15.22 6.26 -10.20
N TYR A 116 16.41 6.51 -9.68
CA TYR A 116 17.20 7.71 -9.97
C TYR A 116 18.12 7.44 -11.17
N ARG A 117 17.99 8.23 -12.24
CA ARG A 117 18.83 8.17 -13.44
C ARG A 117 20.13 8.94 -13.20
N LEU A 118 21.25 8.23 -13.09
CA LEU A 118 22.57 8.77 -12.70
C LEU A 118 23.62 8.52 -13.80
N PRO A 119 24.65 9.37 -13.92
CA PRO A 119 25.81 9.09 -14.78
C PRO A 119 26.71 7.98 -14.19
N LYS A 120 27.21 7.09 -15.06
CA LYS A 120 28.10 5.97 -14.70
C LYS A 120 29.50 6.42 -14.29
N ASP A 121 30.04 7.44 -14.94
CA ASP A 121 31.46 7.84 -14.81
C ASP A 121 31.85 8.34 -13.40
N ASN A 122 30.87 8.52 -12.50
CA ASN A 122 31.05 9.08 -11.16
C ASN A 122 30.89 8.05 -10.02
N GLU A 123 31.14 6.75 -10.23
CA GLU A 123 30.95 5.74 -9.15
C GLU A 123 31.80 5.97 -7.90
N THR A 124 32.96 6.62 -8.05
CA THR A 124 33.86 6.98 -6.95
C THR A 124 33.44 8.24 -6.20
N SER A 125 32.49 9.00 -6.75
CA SER A 125 31.99 10.23 -6.16
C SER A 125 30.95 9.94 -5.06
N PRO A 126 30.91 10.73 -3.97
CA PRO A 126 29.91 10.57 -2.94
C PRO A 126 28.48 10.73 -3.50
N LEU A 127 27.59 9.88 -3.03
CA LEU A 127 26.16 9.95 -3.33
C LEU A 127 25.48 10.82 -2.28
N VAL A 128 25.04 12.02 -2.66
CA VAL A 128 24.36 12.95 -1.77
C VAL A 128 22.85 12.73 -1.87
N VAL A 129 22.21 12.53 -0.71
CA VAL A 129 20.76 12.34 -0.58
C VAL A 129 20.17 13.51 0.17
N PHE A 130 19.34 14.29 -0.51
CA PHE A 130 18.63 15.45 0.00
C PHE A 130 17.26 15.02 0.53
N MET A 131 17.06 15.10 1.83
CA MET A 131 15.75 14.92 2.48
C MET A 131 15.13 16.28 2.73
N HIS A 132 13.83 16.41 2.51
CA HIS A 132 13.13 17.68 2.68
C HIS A 132 12.39 17.74 4.02
N GLU A 133 12.41 18.91 4.64
CA GLU A 133 11.56 19.23 5.77
C GLU A 133 11.00 20.65 5.69
N GLN A 134 9.83 20.86 6.29
CA GLN A 134 9.18 22.16 6.38
C GLN A 134 8.76 22.41 7.83
N SER A 135 8.86 23.67 8.25
CA SER A 135 8.29 24.12 9.51
C SER A 135 6.79 24.35 9.36
N CYS A 136 5.96 23.58 10.06
CA CYS A 136 4.52 23.82 10.10
C CYS A 136 4.22 24.74 11.29
N ARG A 137 3.80 25.99 11.02
CA ARG A 137 3.28 26.89 12.05
C ARG A 137 1.83 26.55 12.36
N GLY A 138 1.62 25.58 13.24
CA GLY A 138 0.35 25.42 13.95
C GLY A 138 0.25 26.46 15.08
N GLN A 139 -0.96 26.89 15.43
CA GLN A 139 -1.26 27.98 16.39
C GLN A 139 -0.67 27.86 17.82
N ALA A 140 0.16 26.86 18.14
CA ALA A 140 0.79 26.71 19.46
C ALA A 140 2.22 26.13 19.50
N PHE A 141 2.75 25.51 18.43
CA PHE A 141 4.13 24.98 18.40
C PHE A 141 4.70 24.96 16.97
N SER A 142 5.99 25.20 16.81
CA SER A 142 6.72 24.93 15.55
C SER A 142 7.12 23.46 15.52
N SER A 143 6.44 22.63 14.73
CA SER A 143 6.87 21.26 14.46
C SER A 143 7.45 21.18 13.05
N THR A 144 8.62 20.55 12.92
CA THR A 144 9.27 20.33 11.63
C THR A 144 8.85 18.96 11.08
N GLU A 145 8.17 18.94 9.93
CA GLU A 145 7.71 17.72 9.25
C GLU A 145 8.55 17.42 8.02
N LYS A 146 8.88 16.14 7.82
CA LYS A 146 9.56 15.67 6.61
C LYS A 146 8.54 15.41 5.51
N PHE A 147 8.87 15.72 4.26
CA PHE A 147 7.98 15.49 3.12
C PHE A 147 8.76 15.11 1.86
N GLY A 148 8.03 14.70 0.82
CA GLY A 148 8.58 14.47 -0.52
C GLY A 148 9.44 13.22 -0.70
N ILE A 149 9.78 12.96 -1.97
CA ILE A 149 10.78 11.99 -2.41
C ILE A 149 12.17 12.60 -2.17
N PRO A 150 13.10 11.88 -1.50
CA PRO A 150 14.47 12.35 -1.38
C PRO A 150 15.11 12.56 -2.76
N LEU A 151 15.73 13.71 -3.00
CA LEU A 151 16.49 13.94 -4.23
C LEU A 151 17.91 13.39 -4.08
N VAL A 152 18.51 12.93 -5.18
CA VAL A 152 19.81 12.26 -5.17
C VAL A 152 20.70 12.81 -6.27
N ALA A 153 21.96 13.07 -5.97
CA ALA A 153 22.98 13.41 -6.96
C ALA A 153 24.36 12.85 -6.57
N ARG A 154 25.23 12.67 -7.58
CA ARG A 154 26.65 12.37 -7.39
C ARG A 154 27.47 13.63 -7.60
N ILE A 155 28.26 14.03 -6.60
CA ILE A 155 29.04 15.28 -6.63
C ILE A 155 30.54 14.93 -6.58
N CYS A 156 31.28 15.25 -7.65
CA CYS A 156 32.66 14.79 -7.84
C CYS A 156 33.68 15.35 -6.83
N SER A 157 33.45 16.57 -6.32
CA SER A 157 34.32 17.19 -5.33
C SER A 157 33.51 18.13 -4.46
N ILE A 158 33.21 17.72 -3.23
CA ILE A 158 32.57 18.58 -2.24
C ILE A 158 33.68 19.29 -1.46
N SER A 159 33.93 20.54 -1.81
CA SER A 159 34.87 21.45 -1.16
C SER A 159 34.15 22.50 -0.30
N ARG A 160 32.98 22.97 -0.74
CA ARG A 160 32.22 24.06 -0.12
C ARG A 160 30.73 23.72 -0.02
N GLY A 161 30.03 24.34 0.91
CA GLY A 161 28.57 24.18 1.04
C GLY A 161 27.80 24.70 -0.17
N SER A 162 28.36 25.68 -0.90
CA SER A 162 27.75 26.25 -2.11
C SER A 162 27.50 25.21 -3.21
N GLU A 163 28.42 24.26 -3.40
CA GLU A 163 28.30 23.20 -4.41
C GLU A 163 27.11 22.26 -4.12
N ILE A 164 26.88 21.96 -2.84
CA ILE A 164 25.73 21.16 -2.39
C ILE A 164 24.41 21.91 -2.68
N ARG A 165 24.40 23.23 -2.45
CA ARG A 165 23.25 24.08 -2.70
C ARG A 165 22.96 24.20 -4.20
N GLU A 166 23.98 24.43 -5.02
CA GLU A 166 23.84 24.56 -6.47
C GLU A 166 23.31 23.26 -7.09
N GLU A 167 23.84 22.11 -6.69
CA GLU A 167 23.33 20.82 -7.18
C GLU A 167 21.89 20.57 -6.72
N PHE A 168 21.54 20.95 -5.49
CA PHE A 168 20.16 20.87 -5.01
C PHE A 168 19.20 21.74 -5.82
N LEU A 169 19.58 23.00 -6.10
CA LEU A 169 18.75 23.91 -6.89
C LEU A 169 18.56 23.42 -8.33
N LYS A 170 19.61 22.84 -8.93
CA LYS A 170 19.54 22.18 -10.23
C LYS A 170 18.51 21.04 -10.22
N LEU A 171 18.54 20.18 -9.20
CA LEU A 171 17.55 19.09 -9.05
C LEU A 171 16.11 19.61 -8.85
N LEU A 172 15.95 20.78 -8.24
CA LEU A 172 14.65 21.41 -8.00
C LEU A 172 14.07 22.15 -9.21
N ASN A 173 14.89 22.49 -10.19
CA ASN A 173 14.48 23.28 -11.36
C ASN A 173 13.17 22.79 -12.03
N PRO A 174 12.95 21.47 -12.25
CA PRO A 174 11.71 20.98 -12.86
C PRO A 174 10.43 21.29 -12.07
N PHE A 175 10.55 21.53 -10.76
CA PHE A 175 9.42 21.74 -9.85
C PHE A 175 9.07 23.22 -9.69
N PHE A 176 9.82 24.13 -10.30
CA PHE A 176 9.58 25.57 -10.19
C PHE A 176 8.29 25.95 -10.93
N MET A 177 7.34 26.55 -10.22
CA MET A 177 6.03 26.93 -10.79
C MET A 177 6.02 28.34 -11.40
N GLY A 178 7.06 29.13 -11.16
CA GLY A 178 7.06 30.57 -11.46
C GLY A 178 6.10 31.35 -10.56
N ALA A 179 6.32 32.66 -10.42
CA ALA A 179 5.33 33.54 -9.81
C ALA A 179 4.14 33.66 -10.78
N GLY A 180 3.12 32.81 -10.59
CA GLY A 180 1.88 32.89 -11.35
C GLY A 180 1.08 34.14 -10.97
N ASP A 181 0.75 34.94 -11.97
CA ASP A 181 -0.25 36.01 -11.95
C ASP A 181 -1.49 35.60 -11.14
N SER A 182 -1.72 36.25 -10.01
CA SER A 182 -2.98 36.20 -9.27
C SER A 182 -3.17 37.53 -8.55
N LEU A 183 -3.63 38.52 -9.34
CA LEU A 183 -4.57 39.60 -9.01
C LEU A 183 -4.27 40.47 -7.77
N ASN A 184 -3.74 41.67 -8.06
CA ASN A 184 -4.14 42.99 -7.55
C ASN A 184 -5.06 43.02 -6.31
N ASP A 185 -4.55 43.52 -5.18
CA ASP A 185 -4.77 44.92 -4.78
C ASP A 185 -4.03 45.22 -3.46
N GLU A 186 -3.31 46.35 -3.49
CA GLU A 186 -2.91 47.27 -2.41
C GLU A 186 -1.40 47.58 -2.34
N ASP A 187 -1.16 48.87 -2.62
CA ASP A 187 0.04 49.70 -2.77
C ASP A 187 1.28 49.37 -1.94
N GLY A 188 2.44 49.66 -2.55
CA GLY A 188 3.66 50.03 -1.85
C GLY A 188 4.95 49.54 -2.50
N ASP A 189 5.39 50.27 -3.53
CA ASP A 189 6.78 50.60 -3.90
C ASP A 189 7.89 49.57 -3.59
N ASP A 190 8.43 48.92 -4.62
CA ASP A 190 9.88 48.92 -4.90
C ASP A 190 10.21 48.17 -6.20
N GLU A 191 10.97 48.86 -7.06
CA GLU A 191 11.59 48.38 -8.29
C GLU A 191 12.73 47.41 -7.97
N ILE A 192 12.66 46.12 -8.32
CA ILE A 192 13.87 45.29 -8.50
C ILE A 192 13.73 44.28 -9.66
N ILE A 193 14.36 44.66 -10.77
CA ILE A 193 15.24 43.90 -11.67
C ILE A 193 14.95 42.39 -11.82
N ALA A 194 14.25 42.07 -12.91
CA ALA A 194 14.43 40.80 -13.61
C ALA A 194 15.76 40.84 -14.38
N ASN A 195 16.65 39.87 -14.13
CA ASN A 195 17.53 39.20 -15.10
C ASN A 195 18.69 38.54 -14.36
N GLU A 196 18.72 37.21 -14.32
CA GLU A 196 19.90 36.39 -14.64
C GLU A 196 19.40 35.01 -15.11
N VAL A 197 18.98 34.96 -16.38
CA VAL A 197 18.89 33.71 -17.15
C VAL A 197 20.30 33.44 -17.65
N PHE A 198 20.86 32.28 -17.31
CA PHE A 198 22.13 31.82 -17.85
C PHE A 198 21.99 31.56 -19.36
N GLU A 199 22.47 32.48 -20.19
CA GLU A 199 22.78 32.21 -21.60
C GLU A 199 24.22 31.69 -21.72
N MET A 200 24.35 30.54 -22.38
CA MET A 200 25.62 30.05 -22.92
C MET A 200 26.03 30.95 -24.08
N GLU A 201 27.29 31.40 -24.12
CA GLU A 201 27.89 31.81 -25.39
C GLU A 201 29.20 31.09 -25.70
N ASP A 202 29.27 30.80 -26.99
CA ASP A 202 30.25 30.06 -27.75
C ASP A 202 31.50 30.91 -28.03
N VAL A 203 32.60 30.23 -28.28
CA VAL A 203 33.92 30.81 -28.53
C VAL A 203 33.96 31.43 -29.93
N THR A 204 34.33 32.71 -30.07
CA THR A 204 35.23 33.18 -31.13
C THR A 204 35.68 34.64 -30.94
N GLY A 205 37.01 34.86 -30.97
CA GLY A 205 37.59 35.98 -31.73
C GLY A 205 37.90 37.32 -31.04
N SER A 206 39.17 37.46 -30.62
CA SER A 206 40.08 38.57 -30.96
C SER A 206 39.88 40.01 -30.44
N ARG A 207 40.93 40.46 -29.73
CA ARG A 207 41.69 41.74 -29.83
C ARG A 207 41.27 43.00 -29.04
N LEU A 208 42.15 43.29 -28.05
CA LEU A 208 42.92 44.54 -27.79
C LEU A 208 42.28 45.78 -27.13
N SER A 209 43.04 46.27 -26.12
CA SER A 209 43.24 47.66 -25.66
C SER A 209 42.12 48.29 -24.84
N ASP A 210 42.31 49.12 -23.82
CA ASP A 210 43.43 49.65 -23.03
C ASP A 210 42.75 50.46 -21.89
N GLY A 211 43.45 50.74 -20.79
CA GLY A 211 43.14 51.91 -19.96
C GLY A 211 42.68 51.67 -18.52
N ASP A 212 43.60 51.97 -17.60
CA ASP A 212 43.47 52.15 -16.16
C ASP A 212 42.34 53.10 -15.72
N GLU A 213 41.74 52.85 -14.54
CA GLU A 213 41.92 53.71 -13.35
C GLU A 213 41.24 53.12 -12.09
N LYS A 214 41.98 53.20 -10.98
CA LYS A 214 41.59 52.74 -9.63
C LYS A 214 40.57 53.68 -8.99
N SER A 215 39.63 53.11 -8.21
CA SER A 215 39.22 53.74 -6.93
C SER A 215 38.84 52.67 -5.90
N ASP A 216 39.42 52.81 -4.72
CA ASP A 216 39.19 52.00 -3.52
C ASP A 216 37.78 52.26 -2.95
N SER A 217 37.04 51.19 -2.67
CA SER A 217 36.10 51.17 -1.54
C SER A 217 36.03 49.76 -0.94
N ALA A 218 36.03 49.74 0.39
CA ALA A 218 36.18 48.59 1.28
C ALA A 218 35.18 47.44 1.01
N PRO A 219 35.49 46.20 1.45
CA PRO A 219 34.62 45.05 1.21
C PRO A 219 33.31 45.25 1.97
N GLY A 220 32.24 45.50 1.20
CA GLY A 220 30.88 45.41 1.68
C GLY A 220 30.64 44.01 2.24
N ASP A 221 30.23 44.01 3.50
CA ASP A 221 29.78 42.87 4.28
C ASP A 221 28.69 42.10 3.53
N ASP A 222 29.05 40.96 2.95
CA ASP A 222 28.16 40.08 2.18
C ASP A 222 27.32 39.18 3.12
N SER A 223 26.78 39.79 4.18
CA SER A 223 26.05 39.16 5.27
C SER A 223 24.53 39.13 5.04
N ASN A 224 24.07 39.32 3.80
CA ASN A 224 22.64 39.40 3.45
C ASN A 224 22.20 38.34 2.41
N LEU A 225 22.64 37.09 2.57
CA LEU A 225 22.07 35.97 1.82
C LEU A 225 20.75 35.51 2.48
N ASN A 226 19.64 35.89 1.86
CA ASN A 226 18.25 35.48 2.08
C ASN A 226 18.11 34.01 2.61
N PRO A 227 17.37 33.74 3.72
CA PRO A 227 17.27 32.42 4.33
C PRO A 227 16.23 31.52 3.64
N ASP A 228 16.47 31.21 2.38
CA ASP A 228 15.48 30.50 1.56
C ASP A 228 15.48 28.97 1.73
N PHE A 229 16.68 28.39 1.79
CA PHE A 229 16.92 26.98 2.08
C PHE A 229 18.07 26.85 3.08
N GLU A 230 17.87 26.06 4.12
CA GLU A 230 18.92 25.74 5.08
C GLU A 230 19.33 24.27 4.97
N PHE A 231 20.64 24.02 4.98
CA PHE A 231 21.20 22.69 4.73
C PHE A 231 21.89 22.16 5.99
N TYR A 232 21.58 20.93 6.37
CA TYR A 232 22.09 20.28 7.57
C TYR A 232 22.68 18.91 7.23
N LEU A 233 23.90 18.65 7.67
CA LEU A 233 24.53 17.33 7.56
C LEU A 233 24.01 16.39 8.66
N MET A 234 23.58 15.20 8.25
CA MET A 234 23.09 14.14 9.14
C MET A 234 24.18 13.08 9.38
N GLU A 235 24.62 12.91 10.62
CA GLU A 235 25.49 11.81 11.03
C GLU A 235 24.66 10.61 11.53
N GLU A 236 24.75 9.45 10.86
CA GLU A 236 23.99 8.23 11.20
C GLU A 236 24.63 7.37 12.32
N ARG A 237 25.81 7.76 12.84
CA ARG A 237 26.65 6.87 13.67
C ARG A 237 26.40 6.90 15.19
N THR A 238 25.52 7.76 15.72
CA THR A 238 25.26 7.83 17.17
C THR A 238 23.76 7.79 17.49
N LEU A 239 23.41 7.21 18.65
CA LEU A 239 22.02 7.10 19.15
C LEU A 239 21.35 8.45 19.43
N LEU A 240 22.05 9.57 19.22
CA LEU A 240 21.56 10.94 19.32
C LEU A 240 21.71 11.61 17.96
N ARG A 241 20.59 12.09 17.41
CA ARG A 241 20.49 12.74 16.09
C ARG A 241 21.23 14.08 16.11
N LYS A 242 22.51 14.10 15.73
CA LYS A 242 23.29 15.34 15.59
C LYS A 242 23.16 15.86 14.16
N CYS A 243 22.64 17.08 14.02
CA CYS A 243 22.56 17.79 12.74
C CYS A 243 23.52 18.98 12.81
N SER A 244 24.47 19.05 11.88
CA SER A 244 25.41 20.17 11.79
C SER A 244 25.02 21.06 10.61
N LYS A 245 24.77 22.35 10.85
CA LYS A 245 24.44 23.30 9.76
C LYS A 245 25.63 23.41 8.81
N ILE A 246 25.37 23.31 7.51
CA ILE A 246 26.38 23.44 6.47
C ILE A 246 26.54 24.93 6.17
N GLN A 247 27.73 25.47 6.45
CA GLN A 247 28.10 26.84 6.09
C GLN A 247 28.47 26.89 4.60
N MET A 248 28.04 27.95 3.90
CA MET A 248 28.21 28.08 2.44
C MET A 248 29.64 28.50 2.05
N THR A 249 30.29 29.31 2.88
CA THR A 249 31.57 29.97 2.60
C THR A 249 32.78 29.28 3.25
N GLU A 250 32.56 28.47 4.28
CA GLU A 250 33.63 27.73 4.96
C GLU A 250 33.88 26.35 4.30
N PRO A 251 35.13 25.84 4.34
CA PRO A 251 35.44 24.49 3.89
C PRO A 251 34.60 23.48 4.69
N THR A 252 33.83 22.65 4.00
CA THR A 252 32.97 21.68 4.68
C THR A 252 33.81 20.60 5.36
N PRO A 253 33.38 20.05 6.51
CA PRO A 253 34.06 18.93 7.17
C PRO A 253 34.01 17.61 6.36
N MET A 254 33.49 17.65 5.13
CA MET A 254 33.26 16.51 4.25
C MET A 254 34.47 16.11 3.42
N LYS A 255 35.61 16.80 3.57
CA LYS A 255 36.83 16.54 2.80
C LYS A 255 37.30 15.09 3.02
N GLY A 256 37.14 14.23 2.01
CA GLY A 256 37.54 12.82 2.03
C GLY A 256 36.46 11.81 2.43
N LEU A 257 35.19 12.22 2.57
CA LEU A 257 34.09 11.27 2.74
C LEU A 257 33.83 10.52 1.44
N THR A 258 34.10 9.21 1.43
CA THR A 258 33.69 8.30 0.37
C THR A 258 32.40 7.59 0.80
N GLY A 259 31.39 7.55 -0.07
CA GLY A 259 30.12 6.86 0.18
C GLY A 259 28.87 7.75 0.17
N LYS A 260 27.83 7.36 0.92
CA LYS A 260 26.53 8.04 0.96
C LYS A 260 26.52 9.16 2.00
N ILE A 261 26.09 10.36 1.59
CA ILE A 261 25.98 11.55 2.44
C ILE A 261 24.51 11.94 2.52
N ASN A 262 23.98 12.05 3.74
CA ASN A 262 22.59 12.45 3.97
C ASN A 262 22.55 13.94 4.34
N VAL A 263 21.87 14.74 3.54
CA VAL A 263 21.66 16.18 3.76
C VAL A 263 20.19 16.43 4.00
N LEU A 264 19.87 17.14 5.08
CA LEU A 264 18.52 17.57 5.40
C LEU A 264 18.37 19.03 4.95
N VAL A 265 17.36 19.30 4.14
CA VAL A 265 17.07 20.62 3.58
C VAL A 265 15.80 21.15 4.20
N SER A 266 15.91 22.26 4.90
CA SER A 266 14.79 22.97 5.50
C SER A 266 14.25 24.01 4.53
N TRP A 267 12.95 23.94 4.25
CA TRP A 267 12.25 24.82 3.33
C TRP A 267 11.56 25.94 4.10
N SER A 268 11.75 27.17 3.63
CA SER A 268 10.93 28.30 4.09
C SER A 268 9.50 28.21 3.53
N ASP A 269 8.54 28.85 4.22
CA ASP A 269 7.16 28.94 3.75
C ASP A 269 7.06 29.61 2.37
N ARG A 270 7.98 30.55 2.07
CA ARG A 270 8.09 31.20 0.77
C ARG A 270 8.42 30.19 -0.33
N MET A 271 9.42 29.34 -0.09
CA MET A 271 9.87 28.35 -1.07
C MET A 271 8.80 27.28 -1.35
N THR A 272 8.00 26.90 -0.35
CA THR A 272 6.90 25.94 -0.58
C THR A 272 5.77 26.47 -1.48
N LYS A 273 5.68 27.78 -1.69
CA LYS A 273 4.73 28.40 -2.63
C LYS A 273 5.29 28.53 -4.05
N LEU A 274 6.61 28.60 -4.20
CA LEU A 274 7.28 28.76 -5.49
C LEU A 274 7.51 27.42 -6.22
N TYR A 275 7.52 26.32 -5.49
CA TYR A 275 7.77 24.98 -6.02
C TYR A 275 6.60 24.03 -5.79
N ASP A 276 6.32 23.16 -6.76
CA ASP A 276 5.27 22.15 -6.65
C ASP A 276 5.71 21.00 -5.72
N THR A 277 5.43 21.16 -4.42
CA THR A 277 5.67 20.14 -3.40
C THR A 277 4.75 18.92 -3.53
N CYS A 278 3.63 19.04 -4.27
CA CYS A 278 2.69 17.95 -4.49
C CYS A 278 3.30 16.91 -5.44
N VAL A 279 3.97 17.35 -6.51
CA VAL A 279 4.65 16.43 -7.44
C VAL A 279 5.80 15.69 -6.73
N LEU A 280 6.58 16.40 -5.91
CA LEU A 280 7.62 15.80 -5.04
C LEU A 280 7.04 14.77 -4.06
N SER A 281 5.80 14.94 -3.61
CA SER A 281 5.17 14.06 -2.62
C SER A 281 4.34 12.92 -3.24
N SER A 282 4.09 12.98 -4.55
CA SER A 282 3.24 12.03 -5.27
C SER A 282 4.04 10.80 -5.74
N LEU A 283 4.08 9.76 -4.90
CA LEU A 283 4.62 8.45 -5.30
C LEU A 283 3.51 7.47 -5.69
N PRO A 284 3.53 6.89 -6.91
CA PRO A 284 2.76 5.70 -7.23
C PRO A 284 3.27 4.51 -6.41
N GLN A 285 2.34 3.67 -5.95
CA GLN A 285 2.66 2.42 -5.26
C GLN A 285 3.04 1.34 -6.28
N VAL A 286 3.89 0.38 -5.89
CA VAL A 286 4.44 -0.72 -6.72
C VAL A 286 3.37 -1.40 -7.58
N CYS A 287 2.16 -1.50 -7.05
CA CYS A 287 0.98 -1.93 -7.80
C CYS A 287 -0.19 -0.96 -7.59
N LYS A 288 -0.41 -0.02 -8.51
CA LYS A 288 -1.78 0.50 -8.75
C LYS A 288 -2.43 -0.39 -9.80
N PRO A 289 -3.53 -1.12 -9.49
CA PRO A 289 -4.33 -1.73 -10.53
C PRO A 289 -4.84 -0.61 -11.44
N ARG A 290 -4.34 -0.55 -12.67
CA ARG A 290 -4.91 0.31 -13.71
C ARG A 290 -6.41 0.01 -13.79
N LEU A 291 -7.25 1.01 -13.61
CA LEU A 291 -8.66 0.92 -14.00
C LEU A 291 -8.72 0.64 -15.52
N PRO A 292 -9.70 -0.14 -15.97
CA PRO A 292 -9.60 -0.89 -17.22
C PRO A 292 -9.75 0.04 -18.43
N THR A 293 -8.63 0.43 -19.04
CA THR A 293 -8.62 0.55 -20.49
C THR A 293 -8.67 -0.88 -21.04
N LYS A 294 -9.51 -1.10 -22.05
CA LYS A 294 -9.82 -2.41 -22.66
C LYS A 294 -8.57 -3.11 -23.24
N GLN A 295 -7.69 -3.63 -22.40
CA GLN A 295 -6.73 -4.66 -22.77
C GLN A 295 -7.21 -5.98 -22.16
N PRO A 296 -7.24 -7.07 -22.94
CA PRO A 296 -7.69 -8.36 -22.45
C PRO A 296 -6.76 -8.79 -21.32
N ARG A 297 -7.28 -8.88 -20.09
CA ARG A 297 -6.59 -9.61 -19.02
C ARG A 297 -6.39 -11.03 -19.54
N GLU A 298 -5.17 -11.56 -19.45
CA GLU A 298 -4.91 -12.97 -19.74
C GLU A 298 -5.74 -13.83 -18.77
N SER A 299 -6.92 -14.27 -19.22
CA SER A 299 -7.80 -15.15 -18.48
C SER A 299 -7.46 -16.60 -18.77
N VAL A 300 -7.53 -17.45 -17.75
CA VAL A 300 -7.31 -18.88 -17.89
C VAL A 300 -8.66 -19.58 -17.77
N SER A 301 -9.01 -20.45 -18.71
CA SER A 301 -10.25 -21.22 -18.59
C SER A 301 -10.11 -22.32 -17.53
N LEU A 302 -11.22 -22.65 -16.87
CA LEU A 302 -11.29 -23.75 -15.91
C LEU A 302 -10.87 -25.08 -16.55
N TYR A 303 -11.20 -25.27 -17.83
CA TYR A 303 -10.76 -26.41 -18.65
C TYR A 303 -9.23 -26.52 -18.72
N LYS A 304 -8.51 -25.41 -18.92
CA LYS A 304 -7.04 -25.42 -18.90
C LYS A 304 -6.48 -25.81 -17.53
N CYS A 305 -7.09 -25.36 -16.44
CA CYS A 305 -6.70 -25.78 -15.09
C CYS A 305 -6.92 -27.29 -14.87
N LEU A 306 -8.01 -27.82 -15.44
CA LEU A 306 -8.32 -29.24 -15.39
C LEU A 306 -7.36 -30.07 -16.25
N GLU A 307 -7.05 -29.63 -17.46
CA GLU A 307 -6.03 -30.27 -18.32
C GLU A 307 -4.66 -30.30 -17.64
N ALA A 308 -4.26 -29.20 -16.99
CA ALA A 308 -3.03 -29.15 -16.23
C ALA A 308 -3.03 -30.15 -15.05
N PHE A 309 -4.17 -30.31 -14.37
CA PHE A 309 -4.33 -31.29 -13.29
C PHE A 309 -4.26 -32.75 -13.77
N LEU A 310 -4.75 -33.05 -14.97
CA LEU A 310 -4.79 -34.41 -15.54
C LEU A 310 -3.51 -34.78 -16.33
N LYS A 311 -2.62 -33.82 -16.53
CA LYS A 311 -1.36 -34.02 -17.24
C LYS A 311 -0.44 -34.93 -16.43
N GLU A 312 0.29 -35.81 -17.12
CA GLU A 312 1.34 -36.59 -16.49
C GLU A 312 2.49 -35.66 -16.08
N GLU A 313 2.89 -35.73 -14.82
CA GLU A 313 3.99 -34.95 -14.27
C GLU A 313 4.95 -35.85 -13.47
N PRO A 314 6.26 -35.55 -13.47
CA PRO A 314 7.17 -36.19 -12.53
C PRO A 314 6.73 -35.84 -11.11
N LEU A 315 6.76 -36.78 -10.17
CA LEU A 315 6.55 -36.49 -8.75
C LEU A 315 7.48 -35.34 -8.33
N GLY A 316 6.89 -34.18 -8.06
CA GLY A 316 7.58 -32.92 -7.79
C GLY A 316 7.79 -32.65 -6.29
N PRO A 317 8.62 -31.64 -5.97
CA PRO A 317 9.01 -31.27 -4.60
C PRO A 317 7.89 -30.67 -3.71
N GLU A 318 6.73 -30.32 -4.26
CA GLU A 318 5.72 -29.47 -3.62
C GLU A 318 4.76 -30.19 -2.65
N ASP A 319 4.73 -31.53 -2.64
CA ASP A 319 3.90 -32.34 -1.72
C ASP A 319 4.66 -32.66 -0.41
N MET A 320 5.21 -31.65 0.27
CA MET A 320 6.10 -31.84 1.42
C MET A 320 5.47 -31.41 2.76
N TRP A 321 5.28 -32.36 3.67
CA TRP A 321 5.28 -32.11 5.11
C TRP A 321 6.58 -32.69 5.71
N LEU A 322 7.37 -31.77 6.27
CA LEU A 322 8.37 -31.91 7.34
C LEU A 322 9.11 -33.26 7.51
N VAL A 323 10.45 -33.15 7.45
CA VAL A 323 11.50 -34.12 7.86
C VAL A 323 11.99 -35.10 6.77
N HIS A 324 13.11 -34.73 6.13
CA HIS A 324 14.17 -35.59 5.55
C HIS A 324 13.83 -36.95 4.91
N ILE A 325 13.02 -37.03 3.84
CA ILE A 325 13.07 -38.18 2.90
C ILE A 325 12.82 -37.68 1.46
N PRO A 326 13.69 -37.93 0.46
CA PRO A 326 13.58 -37.32 -0.86
C PRO A 326 12.54 -38.00 -1.75
N ILE A 327 11.83 -37.17 -2.52
CA ILE A 327 11.20 -37.28 -3.88
C ILE A 327 11.37 -38.61 -4.64
N MET A 328 11.11 -39.74 -4.00
CA MET A 328 11.39 -41.04 -4.57
C MET A 328 10.43 -42.09 -4.01
N LYS A 329 9.62 -42.69 -4.88
CA LYS A 329 8.82 -43.87 -4.50
C LYS A 329 9.68 -45.11 -4.54
N TYR A 330 9.51 -45.98 -3.55
CA TYR A 330 10.13 -47.29 -3.56
C TYR A 330 9.60 -48.10 -4.75
N CYS A 331 10.48 -48.47 -5.66
CA CYS A 331 10.14 -49.35 -6.77
C CYS A 331 10.46 -50.81 -6.36
N PRO A 332 9.47 -51.70 -6.26
CA PRO A 332 9.71 -53.09 -5.84
C PRO A 332 10.57 -53.86 -6.85
N ASN A 333 10.56 -53.46 -8.12
CA ASN A 333 11.36 -54.11 -9.17
C ASN A 333 12.83 -53.63 -9.15
N CYS A 334 13.06 -52.33 -8.92
CA CYS A 334 14.42 -51.77 -8.81
C CYS A 334 15.01 -51.91 -7.40
N LYS A 335 14.19 -52.32 -6.41
CA LYS A 335 14.53 -52.42 -4.98
C LYS A 335 15.17 -51.15 -4.40
N THR A 336 14.81 -49.99 -4.95
CA THR A 336 15.34 -48.70 -4.53
C THR A 336 14.32 -47.59 -4.79
N HIS A 337 14.53 -46.47 -4.11
CA HIS A 337 13.76 -45.25 -4.24
C HIS A 337 14.07 -44.59 -5.59
N ARG A 338 13.02 -44.34 -6.41
CA ARG A 338 13.14 -43.69 -7.72
C ARG A 338 12.09 -42.58 -7.88
N GLN A 339 12.48 -41.51 -8.56
CA GLN A 339 11.51 -40.52 -9.07
C GLN A 339 10.60 -41.24 -10.09
N ALA A 340 9.28 -41.15 -9.88
CA ALA A 340 8.29 -41.77 -10.76
C ALA A 340 7.40 -40.69 -11.38
N ASN A 341 6.88 -40.96 -12.57
CA ASN A 341 5.87 -40.11 -13.17
C ASN A 341 4.51 -40.48 -12.57
N LYS A 342 3.71 -39.47 -12.24
CA LYS A 342 2.35 -39.62 -11.74
C LYS A 342 1.39 -38.97 -12.73
N LYS A 343 0.31 -39.69 -13.02
CA LYS A 343 -0.82 -39.17 -13.78
C LYS A 343 -2.10 -39.46 -13.00
N LEU A 344 -2.96 -38.45 -12.88
CA LEU A 344 -4.29 -38.61 -12.30
C LEU A 344 -5.33 -38.52 -13.43
N ASP A 345 -6.16 -39.55 -13.55
CA ASP A 345 -7.30 -39.53 -14.45
C ASP A 345 -8.62 -39.50 -13.62
N LEU A 346 -9.68 -38.87 -14.14
CA LEU A 346 -11.01 -38.95 -13.54
C LEU A 346 -11.65 -40.29 -13.91
N TRP A 347 -11.92 -41.12 -12.90
CA TRP A 347 -12.53 -42.44 -13.10
C TRP A 347 -14.04 -42.43 -12.84
N ARG A 348 -14.47 -41.79 -11.75
CA ARG A 348 -15.88 -41.63 -11.40
C ARG A 348 -16.11 -40.23 -10.85
N LEU A 349 -17.17 -39.56 -11.31
CA LEU A 349 -17.55 -38.24 -10.80
C LEU A 349 -18.65 -38.33 -9.73
N PRO A 350 -18.64 -37.45 -8.72
CA PRO A 350 -19.73 -37.34 -7.75
C PRO A 350 -20.92 -36.57 -8.33
N GLU A 351 -22.11 -36.77 -7.78
CA GLU A 351 -23.31 -35.98 -8.11
C GLU A 351 -23.13 -34.49 -7.79
N ILE A 352 -22.51 -34.18 -6.63
CA ILE A 352 -22.10 -32.83 -6.25
C ILE A 352 -20.58 -32.74 -6.40
N LEU A 353 -20.14 -31.94 -7.37
CA LEU A 353 -18.73 -31.69 -7.64
C LEU A 353 -18.28 -30.37 -7.01
N ILE A 354 -17.27 -30.44 -6.15
CA ILE A 354 -16.62 -29.26 -5.58
C ILE A 354 -15.27 -29.07 -6.29
N ILE A 355 -15.04 -27.88 -6.83
CA ILE A 355 -13.78 -27.50 -7.46
C ILE A 355 -13.09 -26.42 -6.61
N HIS A 356 -11.91 -26.75 -6.13
CA HIS A 356 -11.03 -25.86 -5.40
C HIS A 356 -9.90 -25.40 -6.34
N LEU A 357 -9.72 -24.09 -6.49
CA LEU A 357 -8.59 -23.52 -7.20
C LEU A 357 -7.46 -23.27 -6.21
N LYS A 358 -6.30 -23.91 -6.40
CA LYS A 358 -5.10 -23.76 -5.55
C LYS A 358 -4.49 -22.36 -5.70
N ARG A 359 -5.14 -21.36 -5.11
CA ARG A 359 -4.72 -19.95 -5.17
C ARG A 359 -3.62 -19.60 -4.18
N PHE A 360 -3.56 -20.27 -3.05
CA PHE A 360 -2.58 -19.96 -2.03
C PHE A 360 -1.37 -20.87 -2.17
N SER A 361 -0.17 -20.27 -2.22
CA SER A 361 1.07 -21.02 -2.04
C SER A 361 1.74 -20.60 -0.74
N TYR A 362 2.39 -21.58 -0.12
CA TYR A 362 3.14 -21.40 1.10
C TYR A 362 4.58 -21.79 0.82
N ASN A 363 5.50 -20.85 1.02
CA ASN A 363 6.92 -21.14 1.07
C ASN A 363 7.46 -20.75 2.45
N GLN A 364 8.59 -21.32 2.89
CA GLN A 364 9.11 -21.11 4.26
C GLN A 364 9.28 -19.63 4.67
N PHE A 365 9.34 -18.73 3.68
CA PHE A 365 9.54 -17.29 3.88
C PHE A 365 8.35 -16.42 3.41
N PHE A 366 7.42 -16.97 2.60
CA PHE A 366 6.35 -16.17 1.99
C PHE A 366 5.01 -16.90 1.88
N LYS A 367 3.94 -16.11 1.99
CA LYS A 367 2.56 -16.52 1.79
C LYS A 367 2.00 -15.73 0.61
N ASN A 368 1.77 -16.39 -0.53
CA ASN A 368 1.32 -15.72 -1.76
C ASN A 368 -0.11 -16.19 -2.14
N LYS A 369 -0.88 -15.31 -2.78
CA LYS A 369 -2.20 -15.60 -3.35
C LYS A 369 -2.20 -15.27 -4.85
N LEU A 370 -2.47 -16.27 -5.68
CA LEU A 370 -2.69 -16.13 -7.11
C LEU A 370 -4.05 -15.46 -7.38
N GLU A 371 -3.98 -14.25 -7.94
CA GLU A 371 -5.15 -13.46 -8.35
C GLU A 371 -5.60 -13.74 -9.80
N THR A 372 -5.08 -14.80 -10.43
CA THR A 372 -5.40 -15.19 -11.81
C THR A 372 -6.91 -15.25 -12.03
N PHE A 373 -7.40 -14.53 -13.05
CA PHE A 373 -8.79 -14.57 -13.44
C PHE A 373 -9.07 -15.90 -14.13
N VAL A 374 -9.93 -16.71 -13.51
CA VAL A 374 -10.32 -18.02 -14.04
C VAL A 374 -11.71 -17.90 -14.61
N ASP A 375 -11.83 -18.15 -15.91
CA ASP A 375 -13.10 -18.20 -16.60
C ASP A 375 -13.74 -19.59 -16.42
N PHE A 376 -14.98 -19.64 -15.95
CA PHE A 376 -15.68 -20.89 -15.66
C PHE A 376 -17.16 -20.82 -16.10
N PRO A 377 -17.71 -21.91 -16.65
CA PRO A 377 -19.11 -21.94 -17.08
C PRO A 377 -20.06 -22.00 -15.88
N ILE A 378 -21.18 -21.27 -15.99
CA ILE A 378 -22.26 -21.25 -14.99
C ILE A 378 -23.24 -22.41 -15.24
N ASP A 379 -23.50 -22.72 -16.51
CA ASP A 379 -24.39 -23.79 -16.95
C ASP A 379 -23.63 -24.75 -17.88
N ASN A 380 -24.06 -26.01 -17.93
CA ASN A 380 -23.55 -27.04 -18.84
C ASN A 380 -22.02 -27.23 -18.80
N PHE A 381 -21.43 -27.27 -17.61
CA PHE A 381 -20.03 -27.67 -17.45
C PHE A 381 -19.88 -29.17 -17.77
N ASP A 382 -19.40 -29.47 -18.98
CA ASP A 382 -19.21 -30.84 -19.47
C ASP A 382 -17.82 -31.38 -19.12
N LEU A 383 -17.79 -32.54 -18.48
CA LEU A 383 -16.58 -33.29 -18.12
C LEU A 383 -16.42 -34.60 -18.92
N SER A 384 -17.27 -34.87 -19.91
CA SER A 384 -17.28 -36.13 -20.67
C SER A 384 -15.92 -36.42 -21.32
N THR A 385 -15.22 -35.38 -21.80
CA THR A 385 -13.89 -35.51 -22.44
C THR A 385 -12.76 -35.81 -21.46
N CYS A 386 -12.99 -35.64 -20.16
CA CYS A 386 -11.98 -35.81 -19.12
C CYS A 386 -12.09 -37.15 -18.35
N ILE A 387 -13.13 -37.95 -18.62
CA ILE A 387 -13.40 -39.21 -17.93
C ILE A 387 -12.89 -40.37 -18.77
N VAL A 388 -12.18 -41.30 -18.14
CA VAL A 388 -11.60 -42.48 -18.82
C VAL A 388 -12.59 -43.65 -18.93
N HIS A 389 -13.65 -43.66 -18.10
CA HIS A 389 -14.65 -44.72 -18.05
C HIS A 389 -16.05 -44.23 -18.46
N ASN A 390 -16.59 -44.72 -19.57
CA ASN A 390 -17.96 -44.44 -20.00
C ASN A 390 -18.97 -45.14 -19.10
N SER A 391 -19.62 -44.37 -18.21
CA SER A 391 -20.83 -44.78 -17.50
C SER A 391 -22.04 -44.08 -18.10
N GLN A 392 -23.24 -44.66 -17.99
CA GLN A 392 -24.49 -44.06 -18.52
C GLN A 392 -24.96 -42.79 -17.76
N GLN A 393 -24.11 -42.17 -16.95
CA GLN A 393 -24.46 -41.01 -16.14
C GLN A 393 -24.18 -39.71 -16.89
N SER A 394 -25.02 -38.69 -16.69
CA SER A 394 -24.74 -37.35 -17.21
C SER A 394 -23.47 -36.79 -16.58
N HIS A 395 -22.58 -36.25 -17.40
CA HIS A 395 -21.34 -35.61 -16.98
C HIS A 395 -21.41 -34.08 -17.03
N HIS A 396 -22.64 -33.54 -17.08
CA HIS A 396 -22.92 -32.11 -17.14
C HIS A 396 -23.24 -31.57 -15.75
N TYR A 397 -22.56 -30.49 -15.37
CA TYR A 397 -22.78 -29.80 -14.10
C TYR A 397 -23.31 -28.40 -14.30
N LYS A 398 -24.12 -27.94 -13.36
CA LYS A 398 -24.56 -26.56 -13.23
C LYS A 398 -23.97 -25.97 -11.95
N LEU A 399 -23.47 -24.74 -12.05
CA LEU A 399 -22.90 -24.03 -10.91
C LEU A 399 -24.00 -23.63 -9.94
N TYR A 400 -23.93 -24.17 -8.72
CA TYR A 400 -24.88 -23.87 -7.65
C TYR A 400 -24.36 -22.83 -6.65
N ALA A 401 -23.06 -22.84 -6.35
CA ALA A 401 -22.47 -21.91 -5.38
C ALA A 401 -20.99 -21.62 -5.70
N VAL A 402 -20.53 -20.44 -5.28
CA VAL A 402 -19.13 -19.98 -5.38
C VAL A 402 -18.71 -19.41 -4.04
N SER A 403 -17.57 -19.86 -3.52
CA SER A 403 -16.89 -19.22 -2.38
C SER A 403 -15.80 -18.29 -2.90
N ASN A 404 -15.95 -16.99 -2.66
CA ASN A 404 -15.01 -15.95 -3.08
C ASN A 404 -14.10 -15.57 -1.91
N HIS A 405 -12.83 -15.27 -2.20
CA HIS A 405 -11.88 -14.76 -1.22
C HIS A 405 -11.25 -13.44 -1.68
N TYR A 406 -11.33 -12.42 -0.84
CA TYR A 406 -10.75 -11.09 -1.05
C TYR A 406 -9.61 -10.84 -0.06
N GLY A 407 -8.57 -10.13 -0.49
CA GLY A 407 -7.37 -9.88 0.33
C GLY A 407 -6.34 -11.02 0.29
N GLY A 408 -5.25 -10.83 1.02
CA GLY A 408 -4.11 -11.78 1.16
C GLY A 408 -4.21 -12.66 2.41
N LEU A 409 -3.20 -13.52 2.64
CA LEU A 409 -3.22 -14.50 3.77
C LEU A 409 -3.17 -13.86 5.17
N GLY A 410 -2.70 -12.61 5.31
CA GLY A 410 -2.61 -11.91 6.59
C GLY A 410 -3.90 -11.24 7.07
N GLY A 411 -4.95 -11.22 6.25
CA GLY A 411 -6.19 -10.51 6.54
C GLY A 411 -7.19 -10.58 5.37
N GLY A 412 -7.70 -11.78 5.10
CA GLY A 412 -8.63 -12.04 4.00
C GLY A 412 -10.10 -12.09 4.43
N HIS A 413 -11.03 -11.98 3.47
CA HIS A 413 -12.47 -12.07 3.69
C HIS A 413 -13.12 -13.05 2.70
N TYR A 414 -13.93 -13.97 3.22
CA TYR A 414 -14.70 -14.91 2.41
C TYR A 414 -16.14 -14.44 2.25
N THR A 415 -16.68 -14.57 1.04
CA THR A 415 -18.11 -14.39 0.75
C THR A 415 -18.60 -15.56 -0.09
N ALA A 416 -19.91 -15.80 -0.13
CA ALA A 416 -20.48 -16.85 -0.96
C ALA A 416 -21.57 -16.29 -1.87
N PHE A 417 -21.55 -16.71 -3.14
CA PHE A 417 -22.71 -16.63 -4.02
C PHE A 417 -23.39 -17.99 -4.04
N VAL A 418 -24.71 -18.02 -3.86
CA VAL A 418 -25.49 -19.25 -3.88
C VAL A 418 -26.74 -19.02 -4.74
N GLN A 419 -26.99 -19.93 -5.67
CA GLN A 419 -28.19 -19.90 -6.49
C GLN A 419 -29.37 -20.43 -5.68
N PHE A 420 -30.34 -19.56 -5.38
CA PHE A 420 -31.56 -19.95 -4.67
C PHE A 420 -32.57 -20.56 -5.64
N VAL A 421 -33.02 -21.79 -5.36
CA VAL A 421 -34.13 -22.43 -6.08
C VAL A 421 -35.39 -22.24 -5.25
N ALA A 422 -36.29 -21.38 -5.72
CA ALA A 422 -37.58 -21.18 -5.06
C ALA A 422 -38.42 -22.46 -5.15
N VAL A 423 -38.52 -23.19 -4.03
CA VAL A 423 -39.50 -24.26 -3.88
C VAL A 423 -40.87 -23.59 -3.82
N LYS A 424 -41.72 -23.84 -4.81
CA LYS A 424 -43.13 -23.39 -4.80
C LYS A 424 -43.89 -24.14 -3.70
N SER A 425 -43.86 -23.65 -2.46
CA SER A 425 -44.80 -24.07 -1.43
C SER A 425 -46.12 -23.28 -1.58
N HIS A 426 -47.23 -24.01 -1.57
CA HIS A 426 -48.60 -23.47 -1.63
C HIS A 426 -48.89 -22.53 -0.45
N PRO A 427 -49.75 -21.50 -0.64
CA PRO A 427 -50.07 -20.56 0.41
C PRO A 427 -51.06 -21.19 1.40
N ARG A 428 -50.65 -21.38 2.66
CA ARG A 428 -51.60 -21.49 3.77
C ARG A 428 -51.49 -20.24 4.65
N GLN A 429 -52.62 -19.56 4.71
CA GLN A 429 -52.92 -18.41 5.55
C GLN A 429 -52.66 -18.73 7.03
N SER A 430 -52.02 -17.81 7.73
CA SER A 430 -52.47 -17.41 9.07
C SER A 430 -52.12 -15.94 9.28
N ARG A 431 -53.13 -15.22 9.76
CA ARG A 431 -53.35 -13.79 9.77
C ARG A 431 -52.99 -13.22 11.16
N CYS A 432 -52.95 -11.89 11.22
CA CYS A 432 -53.13 -11.00 12.39
C CYS A 432 -51.83 -10.54 13.08
N SER A 433 -51.70 -9.32 13.62
CA SER A 433 -52.14 -7.94 13.32
C SER A 433 -51.71 -7.06 14.50
N ALA A 434 -51.20 -5.86 14.21
CA ALA A 434 -51.21 -4.61 15.02
C ALA A 434 -50.68 -4.60 16.47
N ALA A 435 -49.76 -3.67 16.76
CA ALA A 435 -50.04 -2.46 17.58
C ALA A 435 -48.75 -1.67 17.92
N CYS A 436 -48.80 -0.36 17.68
CA CYS A 436 -47.89 0.64 18.26
C CYS A 436 -48.30 1.00 19.70
N PRO A 437 -47.38 1.56 20.50
CA PRO A 437 -47.75 2.53 21.53
C PRO A 437 -47.12 3.92 21.28
N ARG A 438 -47.89 4.95 21.65
CA ARG A 438 -47.60 6.39 21.57
C ARG A 438 -46.80 6.90 22.79
N ARG A 439 -46.12 8.04 22.60
CA ARG A 439 -45.46 8.95 23.58
C ARG A 439 -46.40 9.53 24.66
N PRO A 440 -45.81 10.08 25.74
CA PRO A 440 -46.23 11.34 26.35
C PRO A 440 -45.12 12.43 26.35
N PRO A 441 -45.42 13.70 26.73
CA PRO A 441 -44.66 14.90 26.35
C PRO A 441 -43.90 15.62 27.48
N GLY A 442 -42.87 16.40 27.09
CA GLY A 442 -42.58 17.77 27.59
C GLY A 442 -41.61 17.98 28.78
N SER A 443 -40.46 18.64 28.51
CA SER A 443 -39.96 19.85 29.24
C SER A 443 -38.54 20.26 28.78
N GLU A 444 -38.37 21.53 28.40
CA GLU A 444 -37.10 22.30 28.26
C GLU A 444 -37.06 23.41 29.35
N PRO A 445 -35.99 24.23 29.54
CA PRO A 445 -34.53 24.03 29.53
C PRO A 445 -33.89 24.57 30.87
N PRO A 446 -32.55 24.78 30.99
CA PRO A 446 -31.99 26.07 30.57
C PRO A 446 -30.59 26.03 29.94
N SER A 447 -30.29 27.16 29.31
CA SER A 447 -29.02 27.65 28.76
C SER A 447 -27.89 27.77 29.77
N THR A 448 -26.67 27.42 29.37
CA THR A 448 -25.46 28.10 29.86
C THR A 448 -24.38 28.14 28.79
N GLU A 449 -23.86 29.35 28.60
CA GLU A 449 -22.78 29.74 27.70
C GLU A 449 -21.42 29.18 28.13
N GLY A 450 -20.55 28.97 27.14
CA GLY A 450 -19.11 29.25 27.25
C GLY A 450 -18.22 28.26 28.00
N ALA A 451 -17.45 27.47 27.23
CA ALA A 451 -15.99 27.37 27.36
C ALA A 451 -15.42 26.46 26.27
N MET A 452 -14.78 27.06 25.27
CA MET A 452 -13.80 26.35 24.45
C MET A 452 -12.56 26.09 25.32
N MET A 453 -12.20 24.83 25.52
CA MET A 453 -10.82 24.45 25.86
C MET A 453 -10.44 23.22 25.04
N GLY A 454 -9.51 23.44 24.11
CA GLY A 454 -8.79 22.38 23.43
C GLY A 454 -7.73 21.83 24.37
N ASN A 455 -7.94 20.61 24.87
CA ASN A 455 -6.93 19.86 25.59
C ASN A 455 -6.35 18.83 24.62
N ASN A 456 -5.27 19.20 23.95
CA ASN A 456 -4.41 18.26 23.24
C ASN A 456 -3.42 17.65 24.25
N GLU A 457 -3.94 16.91 25.23
CA GLU A 457 -3.11 16.08 26.11
C GLU A 457 -2.69 14.83 25.34
N GLU A 458 -1.39 14.55 25.27
CA GLU A 458 -0.88 13.24 24.84
C GLU A 458 -1.54 12.15 25.71
N ILE A 459 -2.49 11.42 25.14
CA ILE A 459 -3.15 10.32 25.86
C ILE A 459 -2.11 9.19 26.05
N LYS A 460 -1.55 9.12 27.25
CA LYS A 460 -0.63 8.07 27.69
C LYS A 460 -1.42 6.99 28.42
N GLY A 461 -1.22 5.73 28.04
CA GLY A 461 -1.84 4.58 28.68
C GLY A 461 -2.13 3.42 27.73
N ASP A 462 -2.54 2.29 28.30
CA ASP A 462 -2.98 1.11 27.58
C ASP A 462 -4.32 1.37 26.87
N LYS A 463 -4.59 0.64 25.79
CA LYS A 463 -5.86 0.76 25.06
C LYS A 463 -6.32 -0.54 24.43
N LEU A 464 -7.64 -0.70 24.36
CA LEU A 464 -8.32 -1.70 23.56
C LEU A 464 -8.57 -1.15 22.16
N VAL A 465 -8.29 -1.96 21.14
CA VAL A 465 -8.33 -1.55 19.74
C VAL A 465 -9.29 -2.44 18.95
N LEU A 466 -10.32 -1.84 18.36
CA LEU A 466 -11.26 -2.51 17.46
C LEU A 466 -11.17 -1.84 16.09
N ARG A 467 -10.80 -2.60 15.06
CA ARG A 467 -10.58 -2.07 13.70
C ARG A 467 -11.50 -2.72 12.68
N GLY A 468 -11.92 -1.92 11.72
CA GLY A 468 -12.63 -2.36 10.52
C GLY A 468 -14.00 -2.98 10.81
N LEU A 469 -14.69 -2.51 11.86
CA LEU A 469 -16.03 -3.00 12.17
C LEU A 469 -16.98 -2.58 11.04
N LYS A 470 -17.71 -3.53 10.46
CA LYS A 470 -18.59 -3.28 9.32
C LYS A 470 -20.03 -3.58 9.68
N PHE A 471 -20.88 -2.56 9.56
CA PHE A 471 -22.31 -2.66 9.85
C PHE A 471 -23.12 -2.07 8.71
N HIS A 472 -24.33 -2.58 8.52
CA HIS A 472 -25.27 -2.01 7.54
C HIS A 472 -26.21 -1.04 8.26
N GLY A 473 -26.15 0.24 7.88
CA GLY A 473 -26.96 1.29 8.49
C GLY A 473 -27.71 2.10 7.45
N PHE A 474 -28.63 2.93 7.93
CA PHE A 474 -29.48 3.79 7.08
C PHE A 474 -29.19 5.27 7.33
N HIS A 475 -27.95 5.60 7.69
CA HIS A 475 -27.55 6.97 8.02
C HIS A 475 -27.15 7.78 6.77
N GLY A 476 -27.56 9.04 6.73
CA GLY A 476 -27.24 9.93 5.61
C GLY A 476 -28.22 11.07 5.47
N VAL A 477 -27.77 12.14 4.82
CA VAL A 477 -28.58 13.33 4.53
C VAL A 477 -29.47 13.05 3.32
N LYS A 478 -29.01 12.23 2.37
CA LYS A 478 -29.73 11.97 1.13
C LYS A 478 -30.86 10.94 1.37
N PRO A 479 -32.06 11.14 0.80
CA PRO A 479 -33.18 10.20 0.93
C PRO A 479 -32.82 8.77 0.48
N GLU A 480 -31.99 8.64 -0.56
CA GLU A 480 -31.54 7.37 -1.10
C GLU A 480 -30.68 6.60 -0.08
N GLU A 481 -29.79 7.30 0.65
CA GLU A 481 -28.98 6.70 1.71
C GLU A 481 -29.84 6.15 2.85
N ARG A 482 -30.97 6.80 3.13
CA ARG A 482 -31.90 6.41 4.20
C ARG A 482 -32.83 5.27 3.81
N ASN A 483 -33.07 5.08 2.51
CA ASN A 483 -33.96 4.04 2.00
C ASN A 483 -33.20 2.76 1.62
N LEU A 484 -32.08 2.90 0.89
CA LEU A 484 -31.28 1.76 0.43
C LEU A 484 -30.35 1.25 1.53
N GLY A 485 -29.88 2.15 2.40
CA GLY A 485 -28.83 1.87 3.36
C GLY A 485 -27.47 1.68 2.69
N GLN A 486 -26.43 1.64 3.52
CA GLN A 486 -25.07 1.38 3.08
C GLN A 486 -24.24 0.76 4.22
N LYS A 487 -23.06 0.27 3.87
CA LYS A 487 -22.09 -0.20 4.87
C LYS A 487 -21.39 0.98 5.52
N PHE A 488 -21.20 0.93 6.83
CA PHE A 488 -20.38 1.85 7.60
C PHE A 488 -19.17 1.09 8.14
N LEU A 489 -18.01 1.73 8.09
CA LEU A 489 -16.78 1.25 8.71
C LEU A 489 -16.59 1.98 10.03
N VAL A 490 -16.36 1.27 11.12
CA VAL A 490 -16.15 1.87 12.44
C VAL A 490 -14.86 1.34 13.04
N ASP A 491 -14.01 2.25 13.52
CA ASP A 491 -12.84 1.96 14.32
C ASP A 491 -13.01 2.58 15.71
N ILE A 492 -12.51 1.88 16.73
CA ILE A 492 -12.56 2.32 18.12
C ILE A 492 -11.22 2.08 18.80
N ASP A 493 -10.69 3.12 19.44
CA ASP A 493 -9.65 3.01 20.46
C ASP A 493 -10.25 3.41 21.81
N ALA A 494 -10.20 2.50 22.78
CA ALA A 494 -10.67 2.74 24.15
C ALA A 494 -9.49 2.67 25.11
N TRP A 495 -9.09 3.80 25.69
CA TRP A 495 -8.01 3.87 26.66
C TRP A 495 -8.52 3.41 28.04
N THR A 496 -7.86 2.41 28.61
CA THR A 496 -8.18 1.79 29.91
C THR A 496 -6.92 1.11 30.42
N ASP A 497 -6.73 1.08 31.74
CA ASP A 497 -5.62 0.32 32.33
C ASP A 497 -5.83 -1.18 32.10
N LEU A 498 -4.85 -1.86 31.51
CA LEU A 498 -4.89 -3.30 31.23
C LEU A 498 -3.97 -4.10 32.17
N GLN A 499 -3.27 -3.44 33.09
CA GLN A 499 -2.28 -4.09 33.95
C GLN A 499 -2.92 -5.10 34.90
N ALA A 500 -4.09 -4.80 35.46
CA ALA A 500 -4.80 -5.71 36.36
C ALA A 500 -5.20 -7.01 35.63
N ALA A 501 -5.87 -6.88 34.48
CA ALA A 501 -6.25 -8.01 33.64
C ALA A 501 -5.04 -8.82 33.13
N GLY A 502 -3.93 -8.15 32.80
CA GLY A 502 -2.69 -8.83 32.40
C GLY A 502 -2.04 -9.65 33.51
N LYS A 503 -2.30 -9.32 34.79
CA LYS A 503 -1.81 -10.08 35.95
C LYS A 503 -2.77 -11.21 36.37
N SER A 504 -4.08 -10.97 36.26
CA SER A 504 -5.10 -11.91 36.76
C SER A 504 -5.63 -12.88 35.71
N ASP A 505 -5.47 -12.58 34.42
CA ASP A 505 -6.04 -13.33 33.29
C ASP A 505 -7.58 -13.53 33.40
N CYS A 506 -8.27 -12.59 34.07
CA CYS A 506 -9.71 -12.65 34.31
C CYS A 506 -10.45 -11.57 33.50
N LEU A 507 -11.48 -11.98 32.74
CA LEU A 507 -12.29 -11.05 31.92
C LEU A 507 -13.04 -9.99 32.75
N SER A 508 -13.30 -10.26 34.04
CA SER A 508 -13.93 -9.30 34.97
C SER A 508 -13.08 -8.06 35.20
N ASP A 509 -11.78 -8.14 34.99
CA ASP A 509 -10.81 -7.09 35.33
C ASP A 509 -10.52 -6.18 34.12
N THR A 510 -11.25 -6.35 33.02
CA THR A 510 -11.13 -5.54 31.80
C THR A 510 -12.50 -5.28 31.14
N VAL A 511 -12.52 -4.42 30.12
CA VAL A 511 -13.71 -4.26 29.27
C VAL A 511 -13.69 -5.32 28.18
N SER A 512 -14.78 -6.07 28.05
CA SER A 512 -14.94 -7.02 26.94
C SER A 512 -15.14 -6.27 25.62
N TYR A 513 -14.19 -6.44 24.70
CA TYR A 513 -14.31 -5.94 23.33
C TYR A 513 -15.56 -6.49 22.60
N SER A 514 -16.06 -7.67 23.00
CA SER A 514 -17.30 -8.25 22.44
C SER A 514 -18.54 -7.46 22.86
N ASP A 515 -18.55 -6.89 24.07
CA ASP A 515 -19.65 -6.04 24.53
C ASP A 515 -19.60 -4.66 23.87
N ILE A 516 -18.40 -4.11 23.64
CA ILE A 516 -18.23 -2.87 22.85
C ILE A 516 -18.73 -3.10 21.42
N TYR A 517 -18.36 -4.21 20.79
CA TYR A 517 -18.84 -4.57 19.44
C TYR A 517 -20.37 -4.61 19.36
N ARG A 518 -21.04 -5.26 20.32
CA ARG A 518 -22.52 -5.34 20.36
C ARG A 518 -23.17 -3.97 20.50
N LEU A 519 -22.64 -3.12 21.38
CA LEU A 519 -23.12 -1.76 21.59
C LEU A 519 -22.99 -0.92 20.31
N VAL A 520 -21.85 -1.01 19.62
CA VAL A 520 -21.61 -0.27 18.38
C VAL A 520 -22.55 -0.76 17.29
N ARG A 521 -22.74 -2.07 17.18
CA ARG A 521 -23.69 -2.67 16.23
C ARG A 521 -25.10 -2.15 16.45
N GLU A 522 -25.58 -2.14 17.69
CA GLU A 522 -26.92 -1.65 18.04
C GLU A 522 -27.13 -0.18 17.64
N ILE A 523 -26.09 0.65 17.76
CA ILE A 523 -26.17 2.07 17.39
C ILE A 523 -26.15 2.26 15.87
N VAL A 524 -25.29 1.53 15.14
CA VAL A 524 -25.14 1.67 13.68
C VAL A 524 -26.25 0.98 12.89
N GLU A 525 -26.78 -0.15 13.40
CA GLU A 525 -27.97 -0.81 12.81
C GLU A 525 -29.29 -0.22 13.33
N GLY A 526 -29.19 0.78 14.22
CA GLY A 526 -30.31 1.44 14.87
C GLY A 526 -31.01 2.51 14.01
N PRO A 527 -31.80 3.41 14.64
CA PRO A 527 -32.54 4.44 13.93
C PRO A 527 -31.65 5.34 13.06
N PRO A 528 -32.10 5.69 11.84
CA PRO A 528 -31.29 6.48 10.91
C PRO A 528 -30.99 7.87 11.47
N LYS A 529 -29.76 8.35 11.21
CA LYS A 529 -29.26 9.67 11.58
C LYS A 529 -28.79 10.39 10.32
N ASN A 530 -28.84 11.72 10.32
CA ASN A 530 -28.43 12.49 9.15
C ASN A 530 -26.90 12.57 9.03
N LEU A 531 -26.22 12.73 10.17
CA LEU A 531 -24.79 13.04 10.27
C LEU A 531 -24.00 11.85 10.84
N LEU A 532 -22.78 11.66 10.35
CA LEU A 532 -21.85 10.64 10.88
C LEU A 532 -21.35 11.04 12.26
N GLU A 533 -21.20 12.33 12.49
CA GLU A 533 -20.85 12.99 13.74
C GLU A 533 -21.82 12.57 14.85
N SER A 534 -23.12 12.53 14.53
CA SER A 534 -24.14 12.08 15.49
C SER A 534 -24.02 10.59 15.82
N VAL A 535 -23.68 9.75 14.84
CA VAL A 535 -23.47 8.31 15.06
C VAL A 535 -22.22 8.10 15.92
N ALA A 536 -21.11 8.74 15.57
CA ALA A 536 -19.86 8.68 16.32
C ALA A 536 -20.05 9.18 17.76
N GLN A 537 -20.74 10.31 17.95
CA GLN A 537 -21.04 10.88 19.27
C GLN A 537 -21.93 9.95 20.11
N GLN A 538 -22.90 9.28 19.49
CA GLN A 538 -23.76 8.32 20.18
C GLN A 538 -22.98 7.08 20.62
N ILE A 539 -22.08 6.57 19.77
CA ILE A 539 -21.15 5.48 20.15
C ILE A 539 -20.29 5.91 21.33
N ALA A 540 -19.71 7.11 21.26
CA ALA A 540 -18.81 7.59 22.30
C ALA A 540 -19.51 7.78 23.65
N SER A 541 -20.61 8.53 23.67
CA SER A 541 -21.38 8.78 24.89
C SER A 541 -21.91 7.50 25.52
N THR A 542 -22.47 6.58 24.73
CA THR A 542 -23.02 5.31 25.26
C THR A 542 -21.92 4.41 25.83
N THR A 543 -20.76 4.35 25.16
CA THR A 543 -19.62 3.52 25.62
C THR A 543 -19.01 4.06 26.91
N LEU A 544 -18.75 5.36 26.97
CA LEU A 544 -18.19 6.06 28.13
C LEU A 544 -19.14 6.02 29.35
N THR A 545 -20.46 6.12 29.11
CA THR A 545 -21.47 5.97 30.18
C THR A 545 -21.54 4.55 30.72
N LYS A 546 -21.42 3.54 29.84
CA LYS A 546 -21.52 2.12 30.21
C LYS A 546 -20.25 1.60 30.90
N TYR A 547 -19.08 2.12 30.53
CA TYR A 547 -17.78 1.66 31.04
C TYR A 547 -16.97 2.82 31.63
N PRO A 548 -17.18 3.15 32.92
CA PRO A 548 -16.44 4.22 33.59
C PRO A 548 -14.92 4.01 33.69
N GLN A 549 -14.46 2.77 33.50
CA GLN A 549 -13.03 2.43 33.46
C GLN A 549 -12.32 2.93 32.19
N ILE A 550 -13.06 3.32 31.16
CA ILE A 550 -12.50 3.91 29.94
C ILE A 550 -12.26 5.41 30.18
N SER A 551 -11.01 5.85 30.13
CA SER A 551 -10.62 7.24 30.36
C SER A 551 -10.86 8.12 29.13
N ALA A 552 -10.61 7.57 27.94
CA ALA A 552 -10.83 8.24 26.67
C ALA A 552 -11.29 7.24 25.61
N LEU A 553 -12.08 7.72 24.66
CA LEU A 553 -12.57 6.94 23.53
C LEU A 553 -12.41 7.72 22.23
N ARG A 554 -11.71 7.12 21.27
CA ARG A 554 -11.64 7.59 19.89
C ARG A 554 -12.53 6.71 19.02
N VAL A 555 -13.40 7.34 18.26
CA VAL A 555 -14.35 6.68 17.35
C VAL A 555 -14.18 7.27 15.97
N THR A 556 -13.87 6.42 15.00
CA THR A 556 -13.81 6.79 13.59
C THR A 556 -14.96 6.11 12.86
N VAL A 557 -15.79 6.87 12.15
CA VAL A 557 -16.92 6.35 11.36
C VAL A 557 -16.75 6.76 9.91
N GLY A 558 -16.62 5.78 9.02
CA GLY A 558 -16.40 5.96 7.60
C GLY A 558 -17.54 5.42 6.73
N LYS A 559 -17.81 6.12 5.62
CA LYS A 559 -18.65 5.70 4.49
C LYS A 559 -17.74 5.30 3.31
N PRO A 560 -17.65 4.01 2.97
CA PRO A 560 -16.87 3.53 1.83
C PRO A 560 -17.55 3.76 0.47
N HIS A 561 -18.85 4.08 0.45
CA HIS A 561 -19.64 4.20 -0.77
C HIS A 561 -20.34 5.56 -0.87
N VAL A 562 -19.56 6.65 -0.86
CA VAL A 562 -20.10 8.01 -1.02
C VAL A 562 -20.15 8.39 -2.50
N ALA A 563 -21.26 9.00 -2.91
CA ALA A 563 -21.41 9.59 -4.25
C ALA A 563 -20.62 10.91 -4.37
N VAL A 564 -19.29 10.81 -4.44
CA VAL A 564 -18.37 11.91 -4.79
C VAL A 564 -17.71 11.67 -6.13
N ARG A 565 -17.36 12.75 -6.84
CA ARG A 565 -16.61 12.67 -8.11
C ARG A 565 -15.13 12.45 -7.80
N GLY A 566 -14.67 11.20 -7.83
CA GLY A 566 -13.26 10.83 -7.65
C GLY A 566 -13.09 9.54 -6.85
N PRO A 567 -11.93 8.87 -6.94
CA PRO A 567 -11.64 7.67 -6.16
C PRO A 567 -11.33 8.07 -4.70
N VAL A 568 -12.10 7.54 -3.75
CA VAL A 568 -11.89 7.71 -2.31
C VAL A 568 -12.05 6.35 -1.63
N ASP A 569 -11.16 6.01 -0.68
CA ASP A 569 -11.25 4.74 0.05
C ASP A 569 -12.48 4.72 0.96
N TYR A 570 -12.65 5.79 1.73
CA TYR A 570 -13.87 6.14 2.44
C TYR A 570 -13.83 7.63 2.82
N LEU A 571 -14.99 8.23 3.07
CA LEU A 571 -15.10 9.53 3.71
C LEU A 571 -15.70 9.33 5.09
N GLY A 572 -15.16 9.97 6.12
CA GLY A 572 -15.57 9.69 7.49
C GLY A 572 -15.24 10.82 8.44
N VAL A 573 -15.65 10.61 9.68
CA VAL A 573 -15.38 11.50 10.80
C VAL A 573 -14.61 10.73 11.87
N GLU A 574 -13.70 11.40 12.54
CA GLU A 574 -13.02 10.90 13.73
C GLU A 574 -13.32 11.85 14.88
N ILE A 575 -13.75 11.30 16.02
CA ILE A 575 -13.93 12.06 17.24
C ILE A 575 -13.17 11.41 18.39
N LEU A 576 -12.67 12.26 19.29
CA LEU A 576 -12.09 11.87 20.55
C LEU A 576 -12.93 12.46 21.68
N ARG A 577 -13.31 11.64 22.66
CA ARG A 577 -14.07 12.04 23.85
C ARG A 577 -13.41 11.50 25.10
N PHE A 578 -13.40 12.31 26.14
CA PHE A 578 -12.89 11.94 27.46
C PHE A 578 -14.04 11.62 28.39
N GLN A 579 -13.79 10.76 29.38
CA GLN A 579 -14.71 10.57 30.48
C GLN A 579 -14.86 11.89 31.24
N SER A 580 -16.07 12.41 31.37
CA SER A 580 -16.32 13.64 32.12
C SER A 580 -15.95 13.42 33.59
N SER A 581 -15.04 14.25 34.11
CA SER A 581 -14.60 14.25 35.51
C SER A 581 -15.62 14.83 36.50
N ASP A 582 -16.89 14.97 36.10
CA ASP A 582 -17.96 15.42 37.00
C ASP A 582 -18.51 14.22 37.79
N LYS A 583 -17.93 14.02 38.97
CA LYS A 583 -18.60 13.42 40.13
C LYS A 583 -18.31 14.24 41.38
#